data_AF-A0A661JRE6-F1
#
_entry.id   AF-A0A661JRE6-F1
#
_cell.length_a   1.000
_cell.length_b   1.000
_cell.length_c   1.000
_cell.angle_alpha   90.00
_cell.angle_beta   90.00
_cell.angle_gamma   90.00
#
_symmetry.space_group_name_H-M   'P 1'
#
loop_
_entity.id
_entity.type
_entity.pdbx_description
1 polymer ?
#
loop_
_entity_poly.entity_id
_entity_poly.type
_entity_poly.pdbx_seq_one_letter_code
_entity_poly.pdbx_strand_id
1 'polypeptide(L)'
;LSPKKTWEGLAGGIILSAIAAMLLGLAWQTWLPFNAGLELVALGIIGCCIGVLDLAGDLTASMIKRDRRVKDMGNLIPGHGGMLDRMDGIVPVGMALYFLTRALY
;
A
#
# COMPACT_ATOMS: atom_id res chain seq x y z
N LEU A 1 0.69 16.26 -11.72
CA LEU A 1 1.07 15.15 -10.82
C LEU A 1 2.39 15.48 -10.11
N SER A 2 2.70 14.82 -8.99
CA SER A 2 3.93 15.08 -8.21
C SER A 2 5.19 14.83 -9.05
N PRO A 3 6.12 15.79 -9.18
CA PRO A 3 7.29 15.69 -10.06
C PRO A 3 8.36 14.69 -9.58
N LYS A 4 8.20 14.08 -8.40
CA LYS A 4 9.19 13.18 -7.79
C LYS A 4 8.92 11.69 -7.99
N LYS A 5 7.83 11.31 -8.67
CA LYS A 5 7.49 9.89 -8.91
C LYS A 5 8.22 9.40 -10.16
N THR A 6 8.98 8.33 -10.04
CA THR A 6 9.76 7.72 -11.12
C THR A 6 9.29 6.31 -11.42
N TRP A 7 9.56 5.82 -12.63
CA TRP A 7 9.20 4.46 -13.04
C TRP A 7 10.01 3.40 -12.29
N GLU A 8 11.27 3.72 -11.98
CA GLU A 8 12.16 2.88 -11.18
C GLU A 8 11.65 2.78 -9.74
N GLY A 9 11.15 3.89 -9.18
CA GLY A 9 10.52 3.91 -7.86
C GLY A 9 9.24 3.10 -7.81
N LEU A 10 8.43 3.12 -8.88
CA LEU A 10 7.24 2.28 -9.03
C LEU A 10 7.60 0.79 -9.06
N ALA A 11 8.48 0.39 -9.98
CA ALA A 11 8.91 -1.00 -10.11
C ALA A 11 9.55 -1.52 -8.82
N GLY A 12 10.45 -0.72 -8.22
CA GLY A 12 11.08 -1.03 -6.94
C GLY A 12 10.06 -1.15 -5.81
N GLY A 13 9.07 -0.26 -5.74
CA GLY A 13 8.01 -0.30 -4.74
C GLY A 13 7.16 -1.57 -4.82
N ILE A 14 6.77 -1.98 -6.04
CA ILE A 14 5.99 -3.21 -6.25
C ILE A 14 6.81 -4.44 -5.85
N ILE A 15 8.06 -4.54 -6.35
CA ILE A 15 8.94 -5.68 -6.07
C ILE A 15 9.23 -5.79 -4.58
N LEU A 16 9.57 -4.69 -3.91
CA LEU A 16 9.84 -4.69 -2.48
C LEU A 16 8.59 -5.01 -1.67
N SER A 17 7.40 -4.56 -2.09
CA SER A 17 6.13 -4.91 -1.42
C SER A 17 5.84 -6.41 -1.52
N ALA A 18 6.09 -7.03 -2.68
CA ALA A 18 5.95 -8.47 -2.86
C ALA A 18 6.92 -9.27 -1.98
N ILE A 19 8.20 -8.88 -2.00
CA ILE A 19 9.23 -9.52 -1.15
C ILE A 19 8.90 -9.35 0.33
N ALA A 20 8.52 -8.15 0.76
CA ALA A 20 8.15 -7.89 2.15
C ALA A 20 6.95 -8.74 2.59
N ALA A 21 5.90 -8.84 1.76
CA ALA A 21 4.74 -9.68 2.06
C ALA A 21 5.12 -11.16 2.22
N MET A 22 5.99 -11.68 1.34
CA MET A 22 6.48 -13.05 1.43
C MET A 22 7.34 -13.27 2.67
N LEU A 23 8.28 -12.38 2.99
CA LEU A 23 9.14 -12.50 4.16
C LEU A 23 8.35 -12.42 5.47
N LEU A 24 7.39 -11.50 5.55
CA LEU A 24 6.49 -11.40 6.70
C LEU A 24 5.60 -12.64 6.83
N GLY A 25 5.12 -13.18 5.71
CA GLY A 25 4.39 -14.45 5.68
C GLY A 25 5.20 -15.64 6.19
N LEU A 26 6.45 -15.76 5.71
CA LEU A 26 7.36 -16.83 6.13
C LEU A 26 7.71 -16.69 7.63
N ALA A 27 7.97 -15.48 8.10
CA ALA A 27 8.18 -15.21 9.51
C ALA A 27 6.92 -15.58 10.32
N TRP A 28 5.74 -15.20 9.85
CA TRP A 28 4.49 -15.55 10.51
C TRP A 28 4.32 -17.06 10.66
N GLN A 29 4.52 -17.82 9.58
CA GLN A 29 4.39 -19.29 9.57
C GLN A 29 5.45 -19.98 10.44
N THR A 30 6.64 -19.38 10.58
CA THR A 30 7.72 -19.94 11.41
C THR A 30 7.53 -19.66 12.90
N TRP A 31 7.09 -18.45 13.26
CA TRP A 31 7.12 -17.96 14.64
C TRP A 31 5.76 -17.99 15.34
N LEU A 32 4.64 -18.06 14.60
CA LEU A 32 3.30 -18.09 15.19
C LEU A 32 2.62 -19.45 14.99
N PRO A 33 1.88 -19.94 16.00
CA PRO A 33 1.23 -21.26 15.95
C PRO A 33 0.00 -21.30 15.03
N PHE A 34 -0.34 -20.19 14.38
CA PHE A 34 -1.51 -20.08 13.50
C PHE A 34 -1.07 -19.93 12.06
N ASN A 35 -1.34 -20.95 11.25
CA ASN A 35 -1.18 -20.86 9.82
C ASN A 35 -2.39 -20.13 9.22
N ALA A 36 -2.12 -19.02 8.54
CA ALA A 36 -3.14 -18.28 7.79
C ALA A 36 -3.62 -19.03 6.54
N GLY A 37 -3.00 -20.18 6.21
CA GLY A 37 -3.29 -21.08 5.09
C GLY A 37 -3.02 -20.51 3.70
N LEU A 38 -2.49 -19.28 3.63
CA LEU A 38 -2.08 -18.66 2.37
C LEU A 38 -0.71 -19.16 1.96
N GLU A 39 -0.61 -19.65 0.72
CA GLU A 39 0.66 -20.02 0.12
C GLU A 39 1.56 -18.78 -0.07
N LEU A 40 2.88 -18.99 -0.03
CA LEU A 40 3.86 -17.91 -0.17
C LEU A 40 3.73 -17.17 -1.51
N VAL A 41 3.35 -17.88 -2.57
CA VAL A 41 3.09 -17.30 -3.90
C VAL A 41 1.88 -16.36 -3.86
N ALA A 42 0.81 -16.74 -3.16
CA ALA A 42 -0.37 -15.90 -2.98
C ALA A 42 -0.02 -14.61 -2.23
N LEU A 43 0.84 -14.68 -1.21
CA LEU A 43 1.32 -13.50 -0.49
C LEU A 43 2.17 -12.58 -1.37
N GLY A 44 3.00 -13.12 -2.27
CA GLY A 44 3.74 -12.33 -3.26
C GLY A 44 2.80 -11.58 -4.21
N ILE A 45 1.76 -12.24 -4.71
CA ILE A 45 0.74 -11.61 -5.58
C ILE A 45 0.01 -10.50 -4.82
N ILE A 46 -0.41 -10.75 -3.57
CA ILE A 46 -1.03 -9.74 -2.72
C ILE A 46 -0.09 -8.55 -2.52
N GLY A 47 1.20 -8.79 -2.24
CA GLY A 47 2.19 -7.72 -2.08
C GLY A 47 2.38 -6.88 -3.34
N CYS A 48 2.36 -7.49 -4.53
CA CYS A 48 2.35 -6.75 -5.79
C CYS A 48 1.11 -5.86 -5.92
N CYS A 49 -0.08 -6.39 -5.64
CA CYS A 49 -1.33 -5.64 -5.67
C CYS A 49 -1.31 -4.47 -4.69
N ILE A 50 -0.80 -4.67 -3.47
CA ILE A 50 -0.63 -3.62 -2.46
C ILE A 50 0.23 -2.49 -3.01
N GLY A 51 1.40 -2.79 -3.58
CA GLY A 51 2.31 -1.77 -4.10
C GLY A 51 1.69 -0.92 -5.22
N VAL A 52 0.88 -1.53 -6.10
CA VAL A 52 0.17 -0.81 -7.16
C VAL A 52 -0.93 0.09 -6.58
N LEU A 53 -1.74 -0.45 -5.66
CA LEU A 53 -2.90 0.24 -5.11
C LEU A 53 -2.50 1.39 -4.18
N ASP A 54 -1.44 1.21 -3.39
CA ASP A 54 -0.88 2.25 -2.53
C ASP A 54 -0.43 3.46 -3.36
N LEU A 55 0.31 3.21 -4.46
CA LEU A 55 0.68 4.28 -5.38
C LEU A 55 -0.55 4.93 -6.01
N ALA A 56 -1.53 4.15 -6.46
CA ALA A 56 -2.74 4.69 -7.07
C ALA A 56 -3.51 5.60 -6.10
N GLY A 57 -3.56 5.24 -4.82
CA GLY A 57 -4.13 6.05 -3.74
C GLY A 57 -3.41 7.38 -3.55
N ASP A 58 -2.09 7.35 -3.37
CA ASP A 58 -1.25 8.56 -3.25
C ASP A 58 -1.34 9.47 -4.49
N LEU A 59 -1.39 8.90 -5.69
CA LEU A 59 -1.58 9.67 -6.93
C LEU A 59 -2.95 10.34 -6.96
N THR A 60 -4.01 9.63 -6.56
CA THR A 60 -5.37 10.17 -6.52
C THR A 60 -5.46 11.33 -5.53
N ALA A 61 -4.93 11.16 -4.31
CA ALA A 61 -4.88 12.23 -3.32
C ALA A 61 -4.04 13.42 -3.80
N SER A 62 -2.90 13.14 -4.43
CA SER A 62 -2.06 14.17 -5.06
C SER A 62 -2.80 14.94 -6.15
N MET A 63 -3.65 14.30 -6.96
CA MET A 63 -4.47 14.98 -7.97
C MET A 63 -5.52 15.88 -7.32
N ILE A 64 -6.23 15.39 -6.31
CA ILE A 64 -7.24 16.18 -5.57
C ILE A 64 -6.60 17.42 -4.93
N LYS A 65 -5.41 17.29 -4.33
CA LYS A 65 -4.65 18.41 -3.77
C LYS A 65 -4.38 19.50 -4.82
N ARG A 66 -4.01 19.10 -6.04
CA ARG A 66 -3.72 20.03 -7.14
C ARG A 66 -4.96 20.74 -7.65
N ASP A 67 -6.07 20.01 -7.78
CA ASP A 67 -7.35 20.58 -8.18
C ASP A 67 -7.82 21.64 -7.18
N ARG A 68 -7.72 21.34 -5.88
CA ARG A 68 -8.10 22.29 -4.81
C ARG A 68 -7.04 23.34 -4.48
N ARG A 69 -5.90 23.35 -5.18
CA ARG A 69 -4.75 24.24 -4.93
C ARG A 69 -4.26 24.23 -3.47
N VAL A 70 -4.40 23.09 -2.79
CA VAL A 70 -3.91 22.87 -1.43
C VAL A 70 -2.68 21.97 -1.44
N LYS A 71 -1.83 22.10 -0.42
CA LYS A 71 -0.65 21.25 -0.27
C LYS A 71 -0.92 20.01 0.59
N ASP A 72 -1.68 20.18 1.66
CA ASP A 72 -2.00 19.16 2.65
C ASP A 72 -3.53 19.13 2.84
N MET A 73 -4.10 17.96 3.08
CA MET A 73 -5.55 17.77 3.24
C MET A 73 -6.06 18.22 4.63
N GLY A 74 -5.15 18.60 5.53
CA GLY A 74 -5.44 19.11 6.86
C GLY A 74 -4.16 19.37 7.65
N ASN A 75 -4.28 19.80 8.90
CA ASN A 75 -3.16 20.11 9.79
C ASN A 75 -3.27 19.37 11.14
N LEU A 76 -3.75 18.13 11.12
CA LEU A 76 -4.02 17.39 12.35
C LEU A 76 -2.72 17.04 13.11
N ILE A 77 -1.64 16.73 12.39
CA ILE A 77 -0.36 16.36 13.01
C ILE A 77 0.63 17.53 12.87
N PRO A 78 1.04 18.18 13.98
CA PRO A 78 1.98 19.28 13.94
C PRO A 78 3.26 18.91 13.17
N GLY A 79 3.61 19.71 12.16
CA GLY A 79 4.79 19.50 11.32
C GLY A 79 4.71 18.36 10.29
N HIS A 80 3.62 17.58 10.26
CA HIS A 80 3.49 16.39 9.40
C HIS A 80 2.32 16.47 8.39
N GLY A 81 1.46 17.49 8.49
CA GLY A 81 0.34 17.70 7.57
C GLY A 81 -0.94 16.98 8.00
N GLY A 82 -1.73 16.56 7.03
CA GLY A 82 -3.04 15.94 7.26
C GLY A 82 -2.95 14.46 7.60
N MET A 83 -3.85 13.98 8.46
CA MET A 83 -4.01 12.53 8.69
C MET A 83 -4.35 11.80 7.39
N LEU A 84 -5.17 12.41 6.54
CA LEU A 84 -5.57 11.82 5.26
C LEU A 84 -4.40 11.65 4.28
N ASP A 85 -3.38 12.52 4.35
CA ASP A 85 -2.15 12.40 3.54
C ASP A 85 -1.26 11.22 3.99
N ARG A 86 -1.59 10.56 5.11
CA ARG A 86 -0.89 9.35 5.59
C ARG A 86 -1.67 8.08 5.29
N MET A 87 -2.94 8.22 4.92
CA MET A 87 -3.85 7.11 4.68
C MET A 87 -4.25 6.99 3.22
N ASP A 88 -3.80 7.91 2.36
CA ASP A 88 -4.18 7.96 0.95
C ASP A 88 -3.84 6.68 0.17
N GLY A 89 -2.70 6.05 0.47
CA GLY A 89 -2.36 4.72 -0.04
C GLY A 89 -3.00 3.55 0.74
N ILE A 90 -3.12 3.67 2.07
CA ILE A 90 -3.61 2.60 2.95
C ILE A 90 -5.10 2.30 2.73
N VAL A 91 -5.93 3.32 2.52
CA VAL A 91 -7.39 3.16 2.36
C VAL A 91 -7.74 2.26 1.16
N PRO A 92 -7.28 2.52 -0.08
CA PRO A 92 -7.57 1.64 -1.21
C PRO A 92 -6.96 0.24 -1.04
N VAL A 93 -5.78 0.14 -0.42
CA VAL A 93 -5.14 -1.13 -0.10
C VAL A 93 -6.00 -1.96 0.84
N GLY A 94 -6.49 -1.38 1.94
CA GLY A 94 -7.32 -2.07 2.92
C GLY A 94 -8.62 -2.62 2.32
N MET A 95 -9.28 -1.83 1.45
CA MET A 95 -10.46 -2.28 0.72
C MET A 95 -10.15 -3.47 -0.20
N ALA A 96 -9.07 -3.38 -0.99
CA ALA A 96 -8.71 -4.43 -1.91
C ALA A 96 -8.25 -5.72 -1.20
N LEU A 97 -7.53 -5.59 -0.08
CA LEU A 97 -7.03 -6.73 0.67
C LEU A 97 -8.17 -7.64 1.14
N TYR A 98 -9.29 -7.06 1.58
CA TYR A 98 -10.48 -7.84 1.96
C TYR A 98 -11.01 -8.71 0.81
N PHE A 99 -11.10 -8.14 -0.40
CA PHE A 99 -11.57 -8.89 -1.56
C PHE A 99 -10.53 -9.91 -2.06
N LEU A 100 -9.25 -9.55 -2.03
CA LEU A 100 -8.16 -10.42 -2.46
C LEU A 100 -8.01 -11.65 -1.56
N THR A 101 -8.07 -11.47 -0.24
CA THR A 101 -7.98 -12.61 0.68
C THR A 101 -9.20 -13.51 0.54
N ARG A 102 -10.40 -12.95 0.37
CA ARG A 102 -11.63 -13.73 0.12
C ARG A 102 -11.66 -14.44 -1.24
N ALA A 103 -10.93 -13.95 -2.23
CA ALA A 103 -10.83 -14.60 -3.54
C ALA A 103 -9.82 -15.76 -3.54
N LEU A 104 -8.82 -15.70 -2.66
CA LEU A 104 -7.73 -16.67 -2.55
C LEU A 104 -7.97 -17.74 -1.48
N TYR A 105 -9.05 -17.63 -0.71
CA TYR A 105 -9.42 -18.50 0.42
C TYR A 105 -10.91 -18.82 0.38
#